data_AF-A0A3Q3XKT3-F1
#
_entry.id   AF-A0A3Q3XKT3-F1
#
_cell.length_a   1.000
_cell.length_b   1.000
_cell.length_c   1.000
_cell.angle_alpha   90.00
_cell.angle_beta   90.00
_cell.angle_gamma   90.00
#
_symmetry.space_group_name_H-M   'P 1'
#
loop_
_entity.id
_entity.type
_entity.pdbx_description
1 polymer ?
#
loop_
_entity_poly.entity_id
_entity_poly.type
_entity_poly.pdbx_seq_one_letter_code
_entity_poly.pdbx_strand_id
1 'polypeptide(L)'
;HMTIGIEVVQHLLVEALFIELKRIYGSVRAVYAVYAFLSVVNLIIGLEQDNIIDEFVTFYLKADPYINTAHGHMISYWDGCLHYLMYLLMIAAITWGYRAIGLYWVGSFLMCAIVYILGNFVAIKSCQFILKLMFGSVAVFQSYMCHLNTFILSQSIQEAGKKSLLHRPLDLLFFIYLVPAFAFCVFRGLIVLDCSSQWFQDYTQQYEPYLRDPSAYPKIQMLVSMLYSGPYYIITMYGLIVPGCEWMPDLTLVHSGALAQAQFSHIGASLHTRTPFTYRVPADGQQVFLLVNVLYTVVPQALCYRCHTQPAFFLRPTRATHVKDA
;
A
#
# COMPACT_ATOMS: atom_id res chain seq x y z
N HIS A 1 -23.53 -12.72 -19.05
CA HIS A 1 -22.99 -12.73 -20.43
C HIS A 1 -22.56 -11.35 -20.94
N MET A 2 -23.34 -10.28 -20.74
CA MET A 2 -22.96 -8.93 -21.21
C MET A 2 -21.76 -8.30 -20.47
N THR A 3 -21.64 -8.51 -19.14
CA THR A 3 -20.52 -8.00 -18.33
C THR A 3 -19.17 -8.59 -18.74
N ILE A 4 -19.13 -9.90 -19.02
CA ILE A 4 -17.93 -10.61 -19.50
C ILE A 4 -17.47 -10.05 -20.85
N GLY A 5 -18.41 -9.70 -21.75
CA GLY A 5 -18.08 -9.13 -23.05
C GLY A 5 -17.41 -7.76 -22.96
N ILE A 6 -17.85 -6.90 -22.04
CA ILE A 6 -17.31 -5.55 -21.88
C ILE A 6 -15.93 -5.59 -21.20
N GLU A 7 -15.74 -6.47 -20.22
CA GLU A 7 -14.43 -6.70 -19.59
C GLU A 7 -13.38 -7.22 -20.59
N VAL A 8 -13.77 -8.14 -21.47
CA VAL A 8 -12.88 -8.66 -22.53
C VAL A 8 -12.51 -7.56 -23.54
N VAL A 9 -13.46 -6.71 -23.93
CA VAL A 9 -13.17 -5.57 -24.82
C VAL A 9 -12.24 -4.56 -24.16
N GLN A 10 -12.46 -4.23 -22.89
CA GLN A 10 -11.57 -3.35 -22.13
C GLN A 10 -10.16 -3.92 -22.02
N HIS A 11 -10.04 -5.22 -21.77
CA HIS A 11 -8.75 -5.91 -21.74
C HIS A 11 -8.01 -5.80 -23.07
N LEU A 12 -8.68 -6.13 -24.18
CA LEU A 12 -8.08 -6.05 -25.52
C LEU A 12 -7.64 -4.62 -25.87
N LEU A 13 -8.39 -3.60 -25.43
CA LEU A 13 -8.01 -2.20 -25.60
C LEU A 13 -6.78 -1.82 -24.78
N VAL A 14 -6.70 -2.27 -23.53
CA VAL A 14 -5.53 -2.04 -22.66
C VAL A 14 -4.29 -2.75 -23.21
N GLU A 15 -4.43 -3.98 -23.69
CA GLU A 15 -3.34 -4.72 -24.33
C GLU A 15 -2.88 -4.06 -25.64
N ALA A 16 -3.82 -3.65 -26.50
CA ALA A 16 -3.50 -2.95 -27.74
C ALA A 16 -2.77 -1.62 -27.45
N LEU A 17 -3.26 -0.84 -26.47
CA LEU A 17 -2.61 0.38 -26.00
C LEU A 17 -1.20 0.10 -25.47
N PHE A 18 -1.03 -0.95 -24.67
CA PHE A 18 0.27 -1.35 -24.14
C PHE A 18 1.26 -1.73 -25.25
N ILE A 19 0.83 -2.55 -26.22
CA ILE A 19 1.67 -2.98 -27.35
C ILE A 19 2.16 -1.76 -28.14
N GLU A 20 1.25 -0.82 -28.41
CA GLU A 20 1.58 0.39 -29.16
C GLU A 20 2.50 1.33 -28.38
N LEU A 21 2.22 1.57 -27.10
CA LEU A 21 3.10 2.38 -26.25
C LEU A 21 4.47 1.74 -26.05
N LYS A 22 4.53 0.40 -25.94
CA LYS A 22 5.79 -0.36 -25.82
C LYS A 22 6.64 -0.17 -27.08
N ARG A 23 6.01 -0.19 -28.26
CA ARG A 23 6.68 0.05 -29.54
C ARG A 23 7.33 1.44 -29.60
N ILE A 24 6.66 2.46 -29.03
CA ILE A 24 7.11 3.85 -29.12
C ILE A 24 8.10 4.22 -28.00
N TYR A 25 7.85 3.81 -26.76
CA TYR A 25 8.53 4.35 -25.57
C TYR A 25 9.37 3.33 -24.78
N GLY A 26 9.28 2.04 -25.16
CA GLY A 26 9.88 0.92 -24.43
C GLY A 26 8.99 0.38 -23.31
N SER A 27 9.24 -0.88 -22.89
CA SER A 27 8.35 -1.65 -22.02
C SER A 27 8.02 -0.97 -20.69
N VAL A 28 9.01 -0.40 -19.99
CA VAL A 28 8.80 0.18 -18.64
C VAL A 28 7.97 1.47 -18.70
N ARG A 29 8.24 2.36 -19.66
CA ARG A 29 7.45 3.59 -19.84
C ARG A 29 6.01 3.28 -20.25
N ALA A 30 5.83 2.29 -21.13
CA ALA A 30 4.53 1.85 -21.57
C ALA A 30 3.66 1.33 -20.42
N VAL A 31 4.24 0.55 -19.50
CA VAL A 31 3.54 0.09 -18.29
C VAL A 31 3.02 1.30 -17.51
N TYR A 32 3.88 2.24 -17.11
CA TYR A 32 3.44 3.38 -16.29
C TYR A 32 2.45 4.29 -17.00
N ALA A 33 2.58 4.47 -18.32
CA ALA A 33 1.64 5.27 -19.10
C ALA A 33 0.24 4.64 -19.13
N VAL A 34 0.15 3.31 -19.30
CA VAL A 34 -1.13 2.58 -19.22
C VAL A 34 -1.74 2.72 -17.83
N TYR A 35 -0.95 2.50 -16.77
CA TYR A 35 -1.46 2.64 -15.41
C TYR A 35 -1.86 4.09 -15.06
N ALA A 36 -1.11 5.08 -15.54
CA ALA A 36 -1.49 6.49 -15.37
C ALA A 36 -2.84 6.78 -16.06
N PHE A 37 -3.08 6.23 -17.25
CA PHE A 37 -4.38 6.32 -17.90
C PHE A 37 -5.49 5.65 -17.09
N LEU A 38 -5.26 4.43 -16.58
CA LEU A 38 -6.23 3.73 -15.73
C LEU A 38 -6.53 4.50 -14.44
N SER A 39 -5.53 5.14 -13.83
CA SER A 39 -5.75 6.04 -12.69
C SER A 39 -6.68 7.21 -13.03
N VAL A 40 -6.57 7.81 -14.20
CA VAL A 40 -7.51 8.87 -14.64
C VAL A 40 -8.93 8.32 -14.73
N VAL A 41 -9.12 7.10 -15.25
CA VAL A 41 -10.43 6.44 -15.26
C VAL A 41 -10.96 6.22 -13.84
N ASN A 42 -10.13 5.77 -12.90
CA ASN A 42 -10.50 5.63 -11.49
C ASN A 42 -10.88 6.98 -10.85
N LEU A 43 -10.19 8.07 -11.20
CA LEU A 43 -10.56 9.41 -10.72
C LEU A 43 -11.95 9.83 -11.25
N ILE A 44 -12.21 9.62 -12.54
CA ILE A 44 -13.51 9.91 -13.16
C ILE A 44 -14.62 9.10 -12.45
N ILE A 45 -14.37 7.83 -12.14
CA ILE A 45 -15.29 7.00 -11.34
C ILE A 45 -15.58 7.65 -9.99
N GLY A 46 -14.55 8.06 -9.24
CA GLY A 46 -14.72 8.71 -7.94
C GLY A 46 -15.53 10.00 -8.02
N LEU A 47 -15.24 10.85 -9.01
CA LEU A 47 -15.94 12.12 -9.23
C LEU A 47 -17.40 11.92 -9.66
N GLU A 48 -17.68 10.93 -10.51
CA GLU A 48 -19.06 10.62 -10.92
C GLU A 48 -19.88 10.09 -9.76
N GLN A 49 -19.28 9.25 -8.91
CA GLN A 49 -19.95 8.77 -7.71
C GLN A 49 -20.39 9.93 -6.82
N ASP A 50 -19.58 10.98 -6.70
CA ASP A 50 -19.89 12.17 -5.91
C ASP A 50 -20.79 13.17 -6.64
N ASN A 51 -21.28 12.84 -7.85
CA ASN A 51 -22.10 13.69 -8.71
C ASN A 51 -21.43 15.04 -9.03
N ILE A 52 -20.09 15.05 -9.12
CA ILE A 52 -19.31 16.21 -9.57
C ILE A 52 -19.31 16.27 -11.11
N ILE A 53 -19.35 15.10 -11.74
CA ILE A 53 -19.45 14.90 -13.20
C ILE A 53 -20.53 13.85 -13.48
N ASP A 54 -21.20 13.91 -14.63
CA ASP A 54 -22.31 13.01 -14.97
C ASP A 54 -22.06 12.32 -16.32
N GLU A 55 -22.54 11.07 -16.45
CA GLU A 55 -22.61 10.28 -17.70
C GLU A 55 -21.28 9.88 -18.38
N PHE A 56 -20.14 9.94 -17.69
CA PHE A 56 -18.85 9.55 -18.28
C PHE A 56 -18.56 8.04 -18.16
N VAL A 57 -18.87 7.44 -17.02
CA VAL A 57 -18.53 6.06 -16.65
C VAL A 57 -19.67 5.32 -15.95
N THR A 58 -20.93 5.76 -16.15
CA THR A 58 -22.13 5.18 -15.52
C THR A 58 -22.28 3.66 -15.74
N PHE A 59 -21.71 3.14 -16.82
CA PHE A 59 -21.61 1.70 -17.06
C PHE A 59 -20.79 0.97 -15.98
N TYR A 60 -19.63 1.51 -15.57
CA TYR A 60 -18.77 0.89 -14.55
C TYR A 60 -19.46 0.80 -13.19
N LEU A 61 -20.21 1.85 -12.83
CA LEU A 61 -21.00 1.88 -11.59
C LEU A 61 -22.08 0.79 -11.55
N LYS A 62 -22.59 0.37 -12.71
CA LYS A 62 -23.55 -0.73 -12.82
C LYS A 62 -22.89 -2.11 -12.92
N ALA A 63 -21.61 -2.17 -13.29
CA ALA A 63 -20.90 -3.41 -13.60
C ALA A 63 -20.14 -4.02 -12.41
N ASP A 64 -19.51 -3.20 -11.55
CA ASP A 64 -18.70 -3.68 -10.43
C ASP A 64 -19.26 -3.21 -9.06
N PRO A 65 -19.86 -4.11 -8.25
CA PRO A 65 -20.36 -3.77 -6.93
C PRO A 65 -19.27 -3.28 -5.96
N TYR A 66 -17.99 -3.65 -6.18
CA TYR A 66 -16.87 -3.14 -5.38
C TYR A 66 -16.80 -1.62 -5.41
N ILE A 67 -16.91 -1.05 -6.61
CA ILE A 67 -16.72 0.38 -6.85
C ILE A 67 -17.74 1.17 -6.02
N ASN A 68 -18.96 0.64 -5.87
CA ASN A 68 -20.04 1.28 -5.12
C ASN A 68 -19.90 1.22 -3.59
N THR A 69 -18.93 0.46 -3.06
CA THR A 69 -18.64 0.45 -1.63
C THR A 69 -17.87 1.70 -1.22
N ALA A 70 -17.96 2.09 0.06
CA ALA A 70 -17.13 3.18 0.59
C ALA A 70 -15.62 2.90 0.44
N HIS A 71 -15.21 1.63 0.58
CA HIS A 71 -13.82 1.23 0.34
C HIS A 71 -13.42 1.45 -1.12
N GLY A 72 -14.16 0.89 -2.08
CA GLY A 72 -13.86 1.03 -3.51
C GLY A 72 -13.86 2.48 -3.99
N HIS A 73 -14.76 3.29 -3.44
CA HIS A 73 -14.79 4.72 -3.68
C HIS A 73 -13.50 5.43 -3.18
N MET A 74 -13.02 5.12 -1.97
CA MET A 74 -11.74 5.66 -1.48
C MET A 74 -10.54 5.17 -2.29
N ILE A 75 -10.54 3.91 -2.73
CA ILE A 75 -9.49 3.40 -3.62
C ILE A 75 -9.48 4.14 -4.96
N SER A 76 -10.65 4.48 -5.50
CA SER A 76 -10.76 5.24 -6.75
C SER A 76 -10.05 6.60 -6.66
N TYR A 77 -10.19 7.30 -5.53
CA TYR A 77 -9.43 8.54 -5.27
C TYR A 77 -7.94 8.30 -5.00
N TRP A 78 -7.58 7.25 -4.26
CA TRP A 78 -6.18 6.92 -4.01
C TRP A 78 -5.42 6.63 -5.32
N ASP A 79 -6.02 5.79 -6.17
CA ASP A 79 -5.45 5.42 -7.47
C ASP A 79 -5.43 6.64 -8.40
N GLY A 80 -6.51 7.42 -8.42
CA GLY A 80 -6.68 8.59 -9.28
C GLY A 80 -5.79 9.77 -8.96
N CYS A 81 -5.36 9.91 -7.69
CA CYS A 81 -4.51 11.01 -7.24
C CYS A 81 -3.08 10.54 -6.94
N LEU A 82 -2.92 9.63 -5.97
CA LEU A 82 -1.63 9.29 -5.40
C LEU A 82 -0.86 8.33 -6.31
N HIS A 83 -1.49 7.25 -6.80
CA HIS A 83 -0.82 6.39 -7.78
C HIS A 83 -0.58 7.11 -9.09
N TYR A 84 -1.53 7.92 -9.57
CA TYR A 84 -1.34 8.77 -10.75
C TYR A 84 -0.07 9.62 -10.64
N LEU A 85 0.09 10.34 -9.52
CA LEU A 85 1.29 11.13 -9.25
C LEU A 85 2.56 10.25 -9.24
N MET A 86 2.52 9.09 -8.58
CA MET A 86 3.67 8.16 -8.58
C MET A 86 4.03 7.68 -9.99
N TYR A 87 3.05 7.39 -10.85
CA TYR A 87 3.32 7.00 -12.24
C TYR A 87 4.00 8.12 -13.02
N LEU A 88 3.52 9.37 -12.89
CA LEU A 88 4.16 10.52 -13.53
C LEU A 88 5.60 10.72 -13.04
N LEU A 89 5.82 10.62 -11.73
CA LEU A 89 7.15 10.73 -11.13
C LEU A 89 8.08 9.60 -11.59
N MET A 90 7.59 8.37 -11.70
CA MET A 90 8.38 7.23 -12.20
C MET A 90 8.72 7.37 -13.69
N ILE A 91 7.80 7.90 -14.52
CA ILE A 91 8.06 8.20 -15.93
C ILE A 91 9.13 9.30 -16.04
N ALA A 92 9.01 10.38 -15.26
CA ALA A 92 9.95 11.49 -15.27
C ALA A 92 11.35 11.08 -14.76
N ALA A 93 11.40 10.27 -13.70
CA ALA A 93 12.65 9.83 -13.07
C ALA A 93 13.23 8.54 -13.68
N ILE A 94 12.70 8.06 -14.81
CA ILE A 94 13.12 6.77 -15.38
C ILE A 94 14.61 6.73 -15.75
N THR A 95 15.19 7.88 -16.10
CA THR A 95 16.61 8.05 -16.43
C THR A 95 17.48 8.42 -15.23
N TRP A 96 16.88 8.85 -14.12
CA TRP A 96 17.59 9.35 -12.92
C TRP A 96 17.50 8.40 -11.73
N GLY A 97 16.68 7.35 -11.85
CA GLY A 97 16.41 6.40 -10.79
C GLY A 97 15.12 6.75 -10.05
N TYR A 98 14.22 5.77 -9.98
CA TYR A 98 12.90 5.91 -9.35
C TYR A 98 12.67 4.88 -8.24
N ARG A 99 13.73 4.19 -7.77
CA ARG A 99 13.64 3.02 -6.87
C ARG A 99 12.78 3.30 -5.64
N ALA A 100 12.99 4.45 -4.97
CA ALA A 100 12.25 4.79 -3.77
C ALA A 100 10.75 4.90 -4.04
N ILE A 101 10.37 5.66 -5.08
CA ILE A 101 8.98 5.85 -5.50
C ILE A 101 8.38 4.51 -5.97
N GLY A 102 9.16 3.72 -6.72
CA GLY A 102 8.73 2.42 -7.23
C GLY A 102 8.46 1.41 -6.13
N LEU A 103 9.32 1.32 -5.11
CA LEU A 103 9.10 0.42 -3.96
C LEU A 103 7.91 0.86 -3.09
N TYR A 104 7.75 2.17 -2.89
CA TYR A 104 6.57 2.72 -2.22
C TYR A 104 5.29 2.37 -2.98
N TRP A 105 5.29 2.60 -4.29
CA TRP A 105 4.19 2.23 -5.17
C TRP A 105 3.90 0.72 -5.13
N VAL A 106 4.93 -0.14 -5.18
CA VAL A 106 4.77 -1.60 -5.10
C VAL A 106 4.00 -1.99 -3.84
N GLY A 107 4.38 -1.47 -2.67
CA GLY A 107 3.67 -1.77 -1.43
C GLY A 107 2.22 -1.31 -1.45
N SER A 108 2.00 -0.08 -1.90
CA SER A 108 0.66 0.51 -2.03
C SER A 108 -0.24 -0.30 -2.98
N PHE A 109 0.29 -0.66 -4.14
CA PHE A 109 -0.40 -1.43 -5.17
C PHE A 109 -0.69 -2.87 -4.70
N LEU A 110 0.27 -3.55 -4.10
CA LEU A 110 0.08 -4.92 -3.59
C LEU A 110 -0.99 -4.97 -2.50
N MET A 111 -1.04 -3.98 -1.61
CA MET A 111 -2.07 -3.90 -0.58
C MET A 111 -3.47 -3.72 -1.20
N CYS A 112 -3.63 -2.77 -2.14
CA CYS A 112 -4.87 -2.61 -2.92
C CYS A 112 -5.28 -3.94 -3.58
N ALA A 113 -4.35 -4.58 -4.30
CA ALA A 113 -4.63 -5.78 -5.08
C ALA A 113 -5.05 -6.96 -4.20
N ILE A 114 -4.35 -7.22 -3.10
CA ILE A 114 -4.66 -8.32 -2.19
C ILE A 114 -6.04 -8.12 -1.55
N VAL A 115 -6.33 -6.91 -1.04
CA VAL A 115 -7.60 -6.61 -0.38
C VAL A 115 -8.75 -6.65 -1.38
N TYR A 116 -8.56 -6.14 -2.59
CA TYR A 116 -9.54 -6.26 -3.66
C TYR A 116 -9.84 -7.72 -4.00
N ILE A 117 -8.82 -8.53 -4.29
CA ILE A 117 -8.99 -9.93 -4.73
C ILE A 117 -9.71 -10.73 -3.64
N LEU A 118 -9.21 -10.66 -2.41
CA LEU A 118 -9.80 -11.40 -1.28
C LEU A 118 -11.19 -10.87 -0.91
N GLY A 119 -11.40 -9.56 -0.95
CA GLY A 119 -12.69 -8.94 -0.67
C GLY A 119 -13.77 -9.35 -1.67
N ASN A 120 -13.47 -9.35 -2.97
CA ASN A 120 -14.42 -9.79 -3.99
C ASN A 120 -14.75 -11.29 -3.88
N PHE A 121 -13.74 -12.11 -3.56
CA PHE A 121 -13.93 -13.55 -3.35
C PHE A 121 -14.89 -13.82 -2.18
N VAL A 122 -14.76 -13.07 -1.08
CA VAL A 122 -15.60 -13.24 0.12
C VAL A 122 -16.97 -12.57 -0.02
N ALA A 123 -17.05 -11.35 -0.56
CA ALA A 123 -18.27 -10.54 -0.55
C ALA A 123 -19.24 -10.87 -1.71
N ILE A 124 -18.72 -11.10 -2.92
CA ILE A 124 -19.54 -11.13 -4.14
C ILE A 124 -19.57 -12.54 -4.75
N LYS A 125 -18.67 -13.45 -4.32
CA LYS A 125 -18.50 -14.78 -4.93
C LYS A 125 -18.35 -14.71 -6.46
N SER A 126 -17.89 -13.57 -7.01
CA SER A 126 -17.66 -13.41 -8.44
C SER A 126 -16.27 -13.94 -8.80
N CYS A 127 -16.21 -14.73 -9.86
CA CYS A 127 -14.96 -15.28 -10.39
C CYS A 127 -14.25 -14.25 -11.29
N GLN A 128 -14.18 -12.97 -10.90
CA GLN A 128 -13.45 -11.91 -11.63
C GLN A 128 -11.93 -11.96 -11.39
N PHE A 129 -11.43 -13.17 -11.15
CA PHE A 129 -10.12 -13.51 -10.60
C PHE A 129 -8.96 -13.31 -11.60
N ILE A 130 -9.25 -13.33 -12.90
CA ILE A 130 -8.25 -13.49 -13.97
C ILE A 130 -7.61 -12.14 -14.36
N LEU A 131 -8.38 -11.06 -14.43
CA LEU A 131 -7.93 -9.75 -14.92
C LEU A 131 -6.93 -9.05 -14.00
N LYS A 132 -6.99 -9.32 -12.69
CA LYS A 132 -6.14 -8.63 -11.68
C LYS A 132 -4.96 -9.46 -11.18
N LEU A 133 -4.99 -10.79 -11.38
CA LEU A 133 -3.81 -11.65 -11.21
C LEU A 133 -2.67 -11.25 -12.17
N MET A 134 -3.01 -10.75 -13.36
CA MET A 134 -2.06 -10.23 -14.36
C MET A 134 -1.45 -8.87 -13.99
N PHE A 135 -2.07 -8.09 -13.09
CA PHE A 135 -1.42 -6.89 -12.55
C PHE A 135 -0.49 -7.19 -11.37
N GLY A 136 -0.75 -8.26 -10.63
CA GLY A 136 0.19 -8.80 -9.64
C GLY A 136 1.52 -9.23 -10.26
N SER A 137 1.51 -9.80 -11.46
CA SER A 137 2.74 -10.14 -12.20
C SER A 137 3.53 -8.90 -12.65
N VAL A 138 2.87 -7.77 -12.90
CA VAL A 138 3.54 -6.48 -13.15
C VAL A 138 4.22 -5.93 -11.89
N ALA A 139 3.61 -6.07 -10.70
CA ALA A 139 4.24 -5.67 -9.44
C ALA A 139 5.46 -6.55 -9.08
N VAL A 140 5.41 -7.85 -9.39
CA VAL A 140 6.53 -8.78 -9.27
C VAL A 140 7.63 -8.45 -10.29
N PHE A 141 7.26 -8.17 -11.54
CA PHE A 141 8.17 -7.69 -12.58
C PHE A 141 8.82 -6.34 -12.20
N GLN A 142 8.09 -5.44 -11.56
CA GLN A 142 8.59 -4.14 -11.13
C GLN A 142 9.54 -4.25 -9.92
N SER A 143 9.24 -5.15 -8.97
CA SER A 143 10.15 -5.48 -7.87
C SER A 143 11.49 -6.02 -8.41
N TYR A 144 11.42 -6.84 -9.45
CA TYR A 144 12.59 -7.34 -10.19
C TYR A 144 13.34 -6.21 -10.93
N MET A 145 12.64 -5.29 -11.60
CA MET A 145 13.27 -4.15 -12.30
C MET A 145 13.86 -3.09 -11.34
N CYS A 146 13.25 -2.85 -10.18
CA CYS A 146 13.81 -1.99 -9.12
C CYS A 146 15.09 -2.59 -8.53
N HIS A 147 15.13 -3.92 -8.38
CA HIS A 147 16.32 -4.66 -7.96
C HIS A 147 17.47 -4.52 -8.99
N LEU A 148 17.16 -4.48 -10.29
CA LEU A 148 18.18 -4.29 -11.33
C LEU A 148 18.72 -2.84 -11.39
N ASN A 149 17.91 -1.82 -11.07
CA ASN A 149 18.33 -0.41 -10.97
C ASN A 149 19.04 -0.09 -9.65
N THR A 150 19.89 -1.00 -9.17
CA THR A 150 20.74 -0.74 -8.00
C THR A 150 21.87 0.20 -8.42
N PHE A 151 21.63 1.51 -8.35
CA PHE A 151 22.74 2.46 -8.33
C PHE A 151 23.45 2.25 -6.99
N ILE A 152 24.56 1.53 -7.03
CA ILE A 152 25.44 1.32 -5.90
C ILE A 152 26.04 2.68 -5.57
N LEU A 153 25.38 3.46 -4.71
CA LEU A 153 26.06 4.57 -4.04
C LEU A 153 26.99 3.94 -3.01
N SER A 154 28.15 3.49 -3.50
CA SER A 154 29.30 3.10 -2.69
C SER A 154 29.87 4.36 -2.06
N GLN A 155 29.18 4.87 -1.04
CA GLN A 155 29.83 5.75 -0.09
C GLN A 155 30.65 4.85 0.83
N SER A 156 31.96 5.07 0.82
CA SER A 156 32.90 4.50 1.78
C SER A 156 32.42 4.82 3.19
N ILE A 157 31.84 3.85 3.90
CA ILE A 157 31.38 4.06 5.27
C ILE A 157 32.47 3.67 6.25
N GLN A 158 32.99 4.71 6.89
CA GLN A 158 33.81 4.63 8.09
C GLN A 158 32.88 4.69 9.32
N GLU A 159 33.04 3.71 10.22
CA GLU A 159 32.73 3.74 11.66
C GLU A 159 31.29 3.95 12.21
N ALA A 160 30.21 3.81 11.43
CA ALA A 160 28.85 3.85 12.01
C ALA A 160 28.42 2.54 12.73
N GLY A 161 29.14 1.44 12.52
CA GLY A 161 28.69 0.07 12.83
C GLY A 161 28.74 -0.42 14.29
N LYS A 162 28.85 0.46 15.30
CA LYS A 162 29.04 0.02 16.71
C LYS A 162 28.14 0.69 17.75
N LYS A 163 27.23 1.59 17.38
CA LYS A 163 26.38 2.27 18.37
C LYS A 163 25.17 1.40 18.74
N SER A 164 25.08 1.02 20.02
CA SER A 164 23.90 0.36 20.59
C SER A 164 22.63 1.19 20.36
N LEU A 165 21.45 0.56 20.35
CA LEU A 165 20.15 1.22 20.13
C LEU A 165 19.94 2.41 21.10
N LEU A 166 20.40 2.29 22.35
CA LEU A 166 20.31 3.37 23.34
C LEU A 166 21.09 4.64 22.96
N HIS A 167 22.11 4.50 22.11
CA HIS A 167 22.90 5.62 21.59
C HIS A 167 22.30 6.20 20.29
N ARG A 168 21.12 5.72 19.88
CA ARG A 168 20.37 6.17 18.70
C ARG A 168 18.93 6.50 19.12
N PRO A 169 18.69 7.68 19.73
CA PRO A 169 17.41 8.00 20.38
C PRO A 169 16.22 8.00 19.42
N LEU A 170 16.41 8.37 18.15
CA LEU A 170 15.36 8.26 17.12
C LEU A 170 15.00 6.81 16.82
N ASP A 171 16.00 5.93 16.65
CA ASP A 171 15.79 4.51 16.39
C ASP A 171 15.14 3.83 17.62
N LEU A 172 15.47 4.28 18.83
CA LEU A 172 14.82 3.85 20.08
C LEU A 172 13.35 4.29 20.14
N LEU A 173 13.03 5.52 19.74
CA LEU A 173 11.64 6.01 19.67
C LEU A 173 10.82 5.17 18.68
N PHE A 174 11.38 4.87 17.50
CA PHE A 174 10.71 4.00 16.53
C PHE A 174 10.53 2.59 17.07
N PHE A 175 11.53 2.04 17.77
CA PHE A 175 11.39 0.73 18.42
C PHE A 175 10.24 0.72 19.44
N ILE A 176 10.17 1.75 20.30
CA ILE A 176 9.09 1.91 21.28
C ILE A 176 7.72 2.02 20.60
N TYR A 177 7.63 2.68 19.45
CA TYR A 177 6.40 2.77 18.66
C TYR A 177 6.01 1.45 17.97
N LEU A 178 6.97 0.67 17.48
CA LEU A 178 6.71 -0.57 16.75
C LEU A 178 6.02 -1.63 17.62
N VAL A 179 6.27 -1.62 18.93
CA VAL A 179 5.62 -2.53 19.89
C VAL A 179 4.10 -2.32 19.97
N PRO A 180 3.57 -1.13 20.31
CA PRO A 180 2.13 -0.88 20.27
C PRO A 180 1.56 -0.94 18.86
N ALA A 181 2.30 -0.58 17.82
CA ALA A 181 1.86 -0.74 16.43
C ALA A 181 1.61 -2.23 16.07
N PHE A 182 2.51 -3.12 16.49
CA PHE A 182 2.34 -4.57 16.35
C PHE A 182 1.14 -5.07 17.15
N ALA A 183 1.03 -4.69 18.42
CA ALA A 183 -0.10 -5.07 19.26
C ALA A 183 -1.44 -4.60 18.67
N PHE A 184 -1.49 -3.37 18.15
CA PHE A 184 -2.67 -2.79 17.54
C PHE A 184 -3.09 -3.52 16.26
N CYS A 185 -2.12 -3.87 15.42
CA CYS A 185 -2.34 -4.64 14.21
C CYS A 185 -2.93 -6.03 14.51
N VAL A 186 -2.35 -6.74 15.48
CA VAL A 186 -2.85 -8.04 15.94
C VAL A 186 -4.22 -7.89 16.57
N PHE A 187 -4.43 -6.88 17.41
CA PHE A 187 -5.71 -6.59 18.05
C PHE A 187 -6.85 -6.42 17.03
N ARG A 188 -6.64 -5.60 15.99
CA ARG A 188 -7.65 -5.45 14.92
C ARG A 188 -7.88 -6.75 14.14
N GLY A 189 -6.83 -7.53 13.91
CA GLY A 189 -6.95 -8.86 13.30
C GLY A 189 -7.79 -9.83 14.14
N LEU A 190 -7.61 -9.84 15.46
CA LEU A 190 -8.39 -10.67 16.39
C LEU A 190 -9.86 -10.24 16.45
N ILE A 191 -10.15 -8.93 16.38
CA ILE A 191 -11.52 -8.41 16.29
C ILE A 191 -12.25 -9.02 15.10
N VAL A 192 -11.64 -8.99 13.91
CA VAL A 192 -12.30 -9.43 12.67
C VAL A 192 -12.33 -10.96 12.51
N LEU A 193 -11.56 -11.69 13.33
CA LEU A 193 -11.66 -13.14 13.51
C LEU A 193 -12.77 -13.54 14.51
N ASP A 194 -13.62 -12.59 14.92
CA ASP A 194 -14.77 -12.77 15.80
C ASP A 194 -14.40 -13.37 17.18
N CYS A 195 -13.25 -12.96 17.75
CA CYS A 195 -12.91 -13.31 19.12
C CYS A 195 -13.90 -12.71 20.13
N SER A 196 -14.46 -13.54 21.01
CA SER A 196 -15.64 -13.23 21.84
C SER A 196 -15.37 -12.40 23.10
N SER A 197 -14.44 -11.44 23.07
CA SER A 197 -14.12 -10.59 24.23
C SER A 197 -14.97 -9.32 24.28
N GLN A 198 -15.45 -8.94 25.47
CA GLN A 198 -16.20 -7.69 25.68
C GLN A 198 -15.40 -6.46 25.23
N TRP A 199 -14.10 -6.43 25.51
CA TRP A 199 -13.19 -5.34 25.11
C TRP A 199 -13.16 -5.11 23.59
N PHE A 200 -13.25 -6.18 22.80
CA PHE A 200 -13.26 -6.10 21.34
C PHE A 200 -14.58 -5.52 20.83
N GLN A 201 -15.70 -5.89 21.46
CA GLN A 201 -17.02 -5.36 21.11
C GLN A 201 -17.13 -3.88 21.46
N ASP A 202 -16.68 -3.48 22.66
CA ASP A 202 -16.70 -2.09 23.11
C ASP A 202 -15.85 -1.20 22.19
N TYR A 203 -14.63 -1.61 21.86
CA TYR A 203 -13.77 -0.89 20.92
C TYR A 203 -14.43 -0.76 19.54
N THR A 204 -14.98 -1.87 19.02
CA THR A 204 -15.61 -1.89 17.70
C THR A 204 -16.85 -1.00 17.66
N GLN A 205 -17.64 -0.94 18.74
CA GLN A 205 -18.82 -0.08 18.79
C GLN A 205 -18.47 1.40 18.95
N GLN A 206 -17.43 1.71 19.72
CA GLN A 206 -17.09 3.08 20.07
C GLN A 206 -16.20 3.76 19.01
N TYR A 207 -15.25 3.04 18.42
CA TYR A 207 -14.21 3.63 17.58
C TYR A 207 -14.22 3.13 16.14
N GLU A 208 -14.42 1.81 15.92
CA GLU A 208 -14.33 1.24 14.57
C GLU A 208 -15.53 0.36 14.18
N PRO A 209 -16.77 0.90 14.12
CA PRO A 209 -17.94 0.11 13.73
C PRO A 209 -17.83 -0.43 12.30
N TYR A 210 -17.02 0.21 11.47
CA TYR A 210 -16.76 -0.15 10.08
C TYR A 210 -16.20 -1.57 9.93
N LEU A 211 -15.54 -2.12 10.95
CA LEU A 211 -15.08 -3.51 10.94
C LEU A 211 -16.22 -4.54 10.83
N ARG A 212 -17.46 -4.12 11.12
CA ARG A 212 -18.68 -4.94 11.00
C ARG A 212 -19.44 -4.70 9.70
N ASP A 213 -18.93 -3.86 8.81
CA ASP A 213 -19.58 -3.56 7.54
C ASP A 213 -19.71 -4.84 6.66
N PRO A 214 -20.87 -5.04 6.01
CA PRO A 214 -21.14 -6.26 5.23
C PRO A 214 -20.31 -6.38 3.95
N SER A 215 -19.63 -5.32 3.49
CA SER A 215 -18.82 -5.34 2.26
C SER A 215 -17.55 -6.20 2.33
N ALA A 216 -17.22 -6.76 3.49
CA ALA A 216 -16.05 -7.60 3.78
C ALA A 216 -14.67 -6.92 3.65
N TYR A 217 -14.51 -5.88 2.83
CA TYR A 217 -13.25 -5.14 2.67
C TYR A 217 -12.59 -4.68 3.97
N PRO A 218 -13.30 -4.09 4.96
CA PRO A 218 -12.65 -3.71 6.22
C PRO A 218 -12.10 -4.91 6.98
N LYS A 219 -12.82 -6.05 6.99
CA LYS A 219 -12.36 -7.28 7.63
C LYS A 219 -11.11 -7.81 6.95
N ILE A 220 -11.15 -7.92 5.63
CA ILE A 220 -10.01 -8.37 4.82
C ILE A 220 -8.81 -7.44 5.01
N GLN A 221 -9.00 -6.12 5.01
CA GLN A 221 -7.93 -5.15 5.26
C GLN A 221 -7.24 -5.40 6.60
N MET A 222 -8.00 -5.69 7.67
CA MET A 222 -7.41 -5.97 8.99
C MET A 222 -6.67 -7.31 9.03
N LEU A 223 -7.21 -8.36 8.40
CA LEU A 223 -6.53 -9.66 8.29
C LEU A 223 -5.23 -9.57 7.51
N VAL A 224 -5.27 -8.91 6.34
CA VAL A 224 -4.08 -8.67 5.51
C VAL A 224 -3.08 -7.82 6.28
N SER A 225 -3.54 -6.78 6.99
CA SER A 225 -2.65 -5.96 7.83
C SER A 225 -1.99 -6.80 8.91
N MET A 226 -2.73 -7.67 9.61
CA MET A 226 -2.16 -8.55 10.64
C MET A 226 -1.12 -9.50 10.05
N LEU A 227 -1.42 -10.17 8.93
CA LEU A 227 -0.56 -11.16 8.30
C LEU A 227 0.65 -10.55 7.57
N TYR A 228 0.53 -9.31 7.09
CA TYR A 228 1.59 -8.60 6.36
C TYR A 228 2.40 -7.67 7.26
N SER A 229 1.73 -6.77 7.99
CA SER A 229 2.39 -5.78 8.85
C SER A 229 2.89 -6.39 10.16
N GLY A 230 2.24 -7.43 10.68
CA GLY A 230 2.68 -8.11 11.91
C GLY A 230 4.12 -8.63 11.82
N PRO A 231 4.43 -9.52 10.85
CA PRO A 231 5.80 -9.98 10.60
C PRO A 231 6.75 -8.84 10.25
N TYR A 232 6.29 -7.83 9.49
CA TYR A 232 7.10 -6.65 9.18
C TYR A 232 7.55 -5.92 10.45
N TYR A 233 6.68 -5.69 11.44
CA TYR A 233 7.06 -4.98 12.66
C TYR A 233 8.12 -5.75 13.46
N ILE A 234 8.02 -7.10 13.52
CA ILE A 234 9.01 -7.96 14.16
C ILE A 234 10.37 -7.84 13.47
N ILE A 235 10.39 -7.98 12.14
CA ILE A 235 11.61 -7.90 11.33
C ILE A 235 12.21 -6.49 11.42
N THR A 236 11.39 -5.45 11.42
CA THR A 236 11.82 -4.04 11.54
C THR A 236 12.44 -3.76 12.91
N MET A 237 11.84 -4.26 13.99
CA MET A 237 12.41 -4.20 15.34
C MET A 237 13.79 -4.89 15.39
N TYR A 238 13.92 -6.05 14.76
CA TYR A 238 15.21 -6.73 14.61
C TYR A 238 16.22 -5.89 13.82
N GLY A 239 15.80 -5.29 12.69
CA GLY A 239 16.65 -4.44 11.85
C GLY A 239 17.12 -3.15 12.54
N LEU A 240 16.35 -2.62 13.50
CA LEU A 240 16.80 -1.49 14.32
C LEU A 240 17.85 -1.90 15.36
N ILE A 241 17.82 -3.13 15.85
CA ILE A 241 18.78 -3.64 16.85
C ILE A 241 20.08 -4.08 16.18
N VAL A 242 19.99 -4.82 15.07
CA VAL A 242 21.13 -5.49 14.43
C VAL A 242 21.67 -4.66 13.26
N PRO A 243 22.97 -4.29 13.26
CA PRO A 243 23.57 -3.55 12.14
C PRO A 243 23.72 -4.44 10.90
N GLY A 244 23.80 -3.81 9.72
CA GLY A 244 24.04 -4.52 8.45
C GLY A 244 22.81 -5.18 7.82
N CYS A 245 21.60 -4.78 8.26
CA CYS A 245 20.32 -5.16 7.65
C CYS A 245 20.04 -4.33 6.39
N GLU A 246 20.71 -4.63 5.28
CA GLU A 246 20.63 -3.88 4.01
C GLU A 246 19.23 -3.83 3.39
N TRP A 247 18.37 -4.79 3.73
CA TRP A 247 16.97 -4.84 3.29
C TRP A 247 16.08 -3.81 4.01
N MET A 248 16.52 -3.22 5.12
CA MET A 248 15.68 -2.38 5.97
C MET A 248 15.16 -1.12 5.26
N PRO A 249 15.99 -0.32 4.56
CA PRO A 249 15.48 0.83 3.82
C PRO A 249 14.41 0.41 2.80
N ASP A 250 14.72 -0.51 1.89
CA ASP A 250 13.77 -0.96 0.87
C ASP A 250 12.47 -1.51 1.46
N LEU A 251 12.56 -2.34 2.51
CA LEU A 251 11.40 -2.95 3.16
C LEU A 251 10.51 -1.87 3.82
N THR A 252 11.10 -0.83 4.43
CA THR A 252 10.34 0.27 5.03
C THR A 252 9.61 1.11 3.99
N LEU A 253 10.12 1.26 2.77
CA LEU A 253 9.39 1.92 1.67
C LEU A 253 8.15 1.13 1.25
N VAL A 254 8.33 -0.17 1.03
CA VAL A 254 7.23 -1.06 0.62
C VAL A 254 6.15 -1.05 1.70
N HIS A 255 6.51 -1.23 2.97
CA HIS A 255 5.52 -1.19 4.06
C HIS A 255 4.84 0.18 4.20
N SER A 256 5.59 1.27 4.08
CA SER A 256 5.04 2.63 4.17
C SER A 256 4.00 2.91 3.09
N GLY A 257 4.23 2.47 1.86
CA GLY A 257 3.26 2.59 0.78
C GLY A 257 2.02 1.72 0.98
N ALA A 258 2.23 0.48 1.45
CA ALA A 258 1.13 -0.43 1.79
C ALA A 258 0.24 0.17 2.90
N LEU A 259 0.86 0.70 3.96
CA LEU A 259 0.13 1.25 5.09
C LEU A 259 -0.56 2.57 4.77
N ALA A 260 0.06 3.45 3.99
CA ALA A 260 -0.55 4.70 3.58
C ALA A 260 -1.87 4.47 2.82
N GLN A 261 -1.86 3.53 1.89
CA GLN A 261 -3.06 3.15 1.14
C GLN A 261 -4.11 2.46 2.03
N ALA A 262 -3.68 1.49 2.83
CA ALA A 262 -4.56 0.77 3.76
C ALA A 262 -5.29 1.72 4.70
N GLN A 263 -4.57 2.67 5.27
CA GLN A 263 -5.12 3.61 6.25
C GLN A 263 -5.94 4.71 5.58
N PHE A 264 -5.53 5.20 4.40
CA PHE A 264 -6.35 6.15 3.64
C PHE A 264 -7.73 5.55 3.33
N SER A 265 -7.75 4.34 2.78
CA SER A 265 -9.00 3.67 2.43
C SER A 265 -9.83 3.29 3.65
N HIS A 266 -9.20 2.86 4.75
CA HIS A 266 -9.88 2.54 6.00
C HIS A 266 -10.46 3.78 6.69
N ILE A 267 -9.67 4.85 6.88
CA ILE A 267 -10.13 6.11 7.49
C ILE A 267 -11.24 6.72 6.67
N GLY A 268 -11.00 6.87 5.36
CA GLY A 268 -11.96 7.46 4.44
C GLY A 268 -13.28 6.71 4.46
N ALA A 269 -13.26 5.38 4.29
CA ALA A 269 -14.47 4.58 4.28
C ALA A 269 -15.19 4.57 5.64
N SER A 270 -14.46 4.58 6.76
CA SER A 270 -15.07 4.61 8.09
C SER A 270 -15.88 5.90 8.36
N LEU A 271 -15.54 7.00 7.68
CA LEU A 271 -16.21 8.29 7.81
C LEU A 271 -17.18 8.59 6.67
N HIS A 272 -17.07 7.88 5.55
CA HIS A 272 -17.81 8.17 4.33
C HIS A 272 -19.32 7.93 4.47
N THR A 273 -20.12 8.73 3.78
CA THR A 273 -21.60 8.61 3.76
C THR A 273 -22.10 7.34 3.08
N ARG A 274 -21.27 6.73 2.22
CA ARG A 274 -21.53 5.42 1.57
C ARG A 274 -21.48 4.26 2.55
N THR A 275 -20.80 4.41 3.68
CA THR A 275 -20.87 3.44 4.78
C THR A 275 -22.22 3.64 5.49
N PRO A 276 -22.99 2.59 5.80
CA PRO A 276 -24.23 2.75 6.56
C PRO A 276 -23.98 3.43 7.92
N PHE A 277 -24.92 4.26 8.37
CA PHE A 277 -24.74 5.06 9.59
C PHE A 277 -24.34 4.23 10.82
N THR A 278 -24.87 3.02 10.97
CA THR A 278 -24.55 2.07 12.05
C THR A 278 -23.10 1.58 12.05
N TYR A 279 -22.41 1.68 10.90
CA TYR A 279 -21.02 1.25 10.72
C TYR A 279 -20.06 2.44 10.56
N ARG A 280 -20.55 3.68 10.58
CA ARG A 280 -19.67 4.87 10.59
C ARG A 280 -19.11 5.13 11.99
N VAL A 281 -17.97 5.82 12.05
CA VAL A 281 -17.39 6.25 13.33
C VAL A 281 -18.33 7.26 14.01
N PRO A 282 -18.77 6.99 15.26
CA PRO A 282 -19.62 7.92 16.02
C PRO A 282 -18.89 9.24 16.27
N ALA A 283 -19.61 10.37 16.25
CA ALA A 283 -19.04 11.71 16.40
C ALA A 283 -18.12 11.85 17.63
N ASP A 284 -18.56 11.29 18.76
CA ASP A 284 -17.83 11.35 20.03
C ASP A 284 -16.48 10.59 19.98
N GLY A 285 -16.37 9.55 19.14
CA GLY A 285 -15.17 8.74 18.97
C GLY A 285 -14.24 9.19 17.84
N GLN A 286 -14.69 10.12 16.97
CA GLN A 286 -13.98 10.48 15.74
C GLN A 286 -12.57 11.04 15.98
N GLN A 287 -12.39 11.88 17.01
CA GLN A 287 -11.09 12.48 17.29
C GLN A 287 -10.04 11.44 17.68
N VAL A 288 -10.41 10.49 18.55
CA VAL A 288 -9.54 9.39 18.97
C VAL A 288 -9.26 8.46 17.80
N PHE A 289 -10.30 8.09 17.04
CA PHE A 289 -10.17 7.27 15.84
C PHE A 289 -9.18 7.90 14.84
N LEU A 290 -9.35 9.17 14.52
CA LEU A 290 -8.48 9.89 13.59
C LEU A 290 -7.06 9.98 14.13
N LEU A 291 -6.88 10.38 15.40
CA LEU A 291 -5.56 10.50 16.00
C LEU A 291 -4.77 9.19 15.91
N VAL A 292 -5.39 8.07 16.33
CA VAL A 292 -4.73 6.76 16.35
C VAL A 292 -4.41 6.31 14.93
N ASN A 293 -5.36 6.37 13.99
CA ASN A 293 -5.14 5.91 12.61
C ASN A 293 -4.14 6.80 11.85
N VAL A 294 -4.16 8.12 12.06
CA VAL A 294 -3.20 9.06 11.44
C VAL A 294 -1.80 8.82 12.01
N LEU A 295 -1.63 8.69 13.32
CA LEU A 295 -0.35 8.34 13.91
C LEU A 295 0.16 6.99 13.40
N TYR A 296 -0.74 6.01 13.31
CA TYR A 296 -0.43 4.68 12.79
C TYR A 296 0.08 4.73 11.34
N THR A 297 -0.36 5.72 10.57
CA THR A 297 0.07 5.95 9.18
C THR A 297 1.36 6.75 9.08
N VAL A 298 1.48 7.85 9.84
CA VAL A 298 2.53 8.86 9.71
C VAL A 298 3.87 8.37 10.27
N VAL A 299 3.87 7.66 11.40
CA VAL A 299 5.12 7.24 12.05
C VAL A 299 5.93 6.26 11.17
N PRO A 300 5.32 5.29 10.46
CA PRO A 300 6.04 4.46 9.49
C PRO A 300 6.65 5.26 8.32
N GLN A 301 6.01 6.34 7.86
CA GLN A 301 6.61 7.23 6.85
C GLN A 301 7.87 7.90 7.39
N ALA A 302 7.83 8.38 8.65
CA ALA A 302 8.98 8.97 9.32
C ALA A 302 10.12 7.95 9.53
N LEU A 303 9.79 6.70 9.88
CA LEU A 303 10.77 5.61 9.98
C LEU A 303 11.42 5.34 8.61
N CYS A 304 10.62 5.25 7.55
CA CYS A 304 11.11 5.07 6.19
C CYS A 304 12.07 6.19 5.77
N TYR A 305 11.69 7.46 6.04
CA TYR A 305 12.53 8.62 5.79
C TYR A 305 13.86 8.55 6.55
N ARG A 306 13.82 8.17 7.83
CA ARG A 306 15.02 7.95 8.66
C ARG A 306 15.93 6.86 8.09
N CYS A 307 15.36 5.73 7.65
CA CYS A 307 16.15 4.63 7.08
C CYS A 307 16.85 5.02 5.77
N HIS A 308 16.26 5.90 4.97
CA HIS A 308 16.83 6.36 3.69
C HIS A 308 17.83 7.50 3.82
N THR A 309 17.57 8.46 4.70
CA THR A 309 18.43 9.65 4.86
C THR A 309 19.71 9.34 5.61
N GLN A 310 19.70 8.31 6.45
CA GLN A 310 20.84 7.92 7.29
C GLN A 310 21.04 6.38 7.26
N PRO A 311 21.36 5.79 6.09
CA PRO A 311 21.40 4.34 5.92
C PRO A 311 22.64 3.67 6.54
N ALA A 312 23.59 4.45 7.07
CA ALA A 312 24.91 3.99 7.48
C ALA A 312 24.91 2.82 8.49
N PHE A 313 23.88 2.72 9.34
CA PHE A 313 23.74 1.61 10.28
C PHE A 313 23.33 0.29 9.60
N PHE A 314 22.60 0.37 8.48
CA PHE A 314 22.01 -0.78 7.79
C PHE A 314 22.93 -1.36 6.71
N LEU A 315 23.92 -0.61 6.26
CA LEU A 315 24.84 -1.03 5.20
C LEU A 315 25.95 -1.95 5.74
N ARG A 316 26.34 -2.98 4.98
CA ARG A 316 27.47 -3.84 5.35
C ARG A 316 28.80 -3.17 4.98
N PRO A 317 29.86 -3.34 5.80
CA PRO A 317 31.19 -2.92 5.41
C PRO A 317 31.64 -3.68 4.17
N THR A 318 32.05 -2.97 3.11
CA THR A 318 32.68 -3.59 1.95
C THR A 318 33.99 -4.24 2.41
N ARG A 319 34.16 -5.56 2.25
CA ARG A 319 35.48 -6.18 2.39
C ARG A 319 36.34 -5.62 1.27
N ALA A 320 37.35 -4.82 1.61
CA ALA A 320 38.43 -4.52 0.68
C ALA A 320 39.04 -5.87 0.26
N THR A 321 38.80 -6.28 -0.98
CA THR A 321 39.59 -7.31 -1.62
C THR A 321 41.00 -6.76 -1.70
N HIS A 322 41.88 -7.19 -0.79
CA HIS A 322 43.31 -7.08 -0.99
C HIS A 322 43.62 -7.85 -2.28
N VAL A 323 43.71 -7.12 -3.40
CA VAL A 323 44.52 -7.55 -4.53
C VAL A 323 45.93 -7.60 -3.96
N LYS A 324 46.36 -8.80 -3.57
CA LYS A 324 47.77 -9.06 -3.35
C LYS A 324 48.38 -9.07 -4.74
N ASP A 325 49.09 -8.01 -5.07
CA ASP A 325 50.10 -8.06 -6.11
C ASP A 325 51.11 -9.15 -5.73
N ALA A 326 51.19 -10.20 -6.56
CA ALA A 326 52.29 -11.15 -6.60
C ALA A 326 52.38 -11.73 -8.02
#